data_AF-A0A6J7IMD0-F1
#
_entry.id   AF-A0A6J7IMD0-F1
#
_cell.length_a   1.000
_cell.length_b   1.000
_cell.length_c   1.000
_cell.angle_alpha   90.00
_cell.angle_beta   90.00
_cell.angle_gamma   90.00
#
_symmetry.space_group_name_H-M   'P 1'
#
loop_
_entity.id
_entity.type
_entity.pdbx_description
1 polymer ?
#
loop_
_entity_poly.entity_id
_entity_poly.type
_entity_poly.pdbx_seq_one_letter_code
_entity_poly.pdbx_strand_id
1 'polypeptide(L)' 'MKQTLSIALSVAFVYALVILINKRFKKPSRYERSPRTLTPWNALDNGIDPSDEDLT' A
#
# COMPACT_ATOMS: atom_id res chain seq x y z
N MET A 1 2.91 -40.62 -6.83
CA MET A 1 4.01 -39.70 -6.42
C MET A 1 4.32 -38.62 -7.45
N LYS A 2 4.44 -38.92 -8.76
CA LYS A 2 4.68 -37.89 -9.78
C LYS A 2 3.50 -36.92 -9.96
N GLN A 3 2.28 -37.44 -9.96
CA GLN A 3 1.06 -36.63 -10.12
C GLN A 3 0.84 -35.65 -8.95
N THR A 4 1.10 -36.09 -7.72
CA THR A 4 1.02 -35.22 -6.53
C THR A 4 2.06 -34.11 -6.58
N LEU A 5 3.27 -34.40 -7.10
CA LEU A 5 4.31 -33.39 -7.31
C LEU A 5 3.92 -32.36 -8.37
N SER A 6 3.35 -32.81 -9.50
CA SER A 6 2.87 -31.91 -10.56
C SER A 6 1.74 -30.99 -10.09
N ILE A 7 0.82 -31.52 -9.28
CA ILE A 7 -0.27 -30.73 -8.68
C ILE A 7 0.28 -29.72 -7.67
N ALA A 8 1.22 -30.12 -6.82
CA ALA A 8 1.84 -29.18 -5.87
C ALA A 8 2.58 -28.05 -6.59
N LEU A 9 3.29 -28.37 -7.69
CA LEU A 9 4.02 -27.38 -8.48
C LEU A 9 3.08 -26.40 -9.19
N SER A 10 1.95 -26.87 -9.73
CA SER A 10 0.99 -25.98 -10.41
C SER A 10 0.34 -25.01 -9.42
N VAL A 11 -0.01 -25.48 -8.23
CA VAL A 11 -0.57 -24.64 -7.16
C VAL A 11 0.45 -23.59 -6.72
N ALA A 12 1.70 -23.99 -6.49
CA ALA A 12 2.78 -23.06 -6.13
C ALA A 12 3.01 -22.00 -7.21
N PHE A 13 2.97 -22.38 -8.49
CA PHE A 13 3.15 -21.47 -9.62
C PHE A 13 2.03 -20.43 -9.71
N VAL A 14 0.77 -20.85 -9.58
CA VAL A 14 -0.38 -19.94 -9.57
C VAL A 14 -0.28 -18.95 -8.40
N TYR A 15 0.06 -19.43 -7.20
CA TYR A 15 0.26 -18.55 -6.04
C TYR A 15 1.40 -17.55 -6.25
N ALA A 16 2.53 -17.99 -6.81
CA ALA A 16 3.65 -17.13 -7.12
C ALA A 16 3.23 -16.01 -8.11
N LEU A 17 2.43 -16.35 -9.12
CA LEU A 17 1.91 -15.39 -10.09
C LEU A 17 1.02 -14.34 -9.42
N VAL A 18 0.08 -14.77 -8.56
CA VAL A 18 -0.82 -13.88 -7.82
C VAL A 18 -0.03 -12.91 -6.94
N ILE A 19 0.97 -13.40 -6.20
CA ILE A 19 1.82 -12.57 -5.33
C ILE A 19 2.62 -11.56 -6.16
N LEU A 20 3.18 -11.98 -7.30
CA LEU A 20 3.97 -11.13 -8.18
C LEU A 20 3.13 -10.00 -8.79
N ILE A 21 1.92 -10.32 -9.24
CA ILE A 21 0.93 -9.34 -9.71
C ILE A 21 0.60 -8.35 -8.58
N ASN A 22 0.21 -8.83 -7.39
CA ASN A 22 -0.10 -7.95 -6.26
C ASN A 22 1.05 -7.01 -5.86
N LYS A 23 2.30 -7.49 -5.91
CA LYS A 23 3.48 -6.65 -5.64
C LYS A 23 3.69 -5.58 -6.72
N ARG A 24 3.50 -5.93 -8.01
CA ARG A 24 3.70 -5.02 -9.15
C ARG A 24 2.59 -3.98 -9.28
N PHE A 25 1.37 -4.32 -8.92
CA PHE A 25 0.21 -3.43 -8.96
C PHE A 25 -0.09 -2.73 -7.64
N LYS A 26 0.89 -2.65 -6.72
CA LYS A 26 0.80 -1.74 -5.57
C LYS A 26 0.66 -0.33 -6.14
N LYS A 27 -0.58 0.21 -6.09
CA LYS A 27 -0.95 1.46 -6.76
C LYS A 27 0.07 2.53 -6.34
N PRO A 28 0.56 3.36 -7.28
CA PRO A 28 1.40 4.48 -6.88
C PRO A 28 0.60 5.31 -5.88
N SER A 29 1.24 5.73 -4.80
CA SER A 29 0.69 6.61 -3.76
C SER A 29 0.22 7.98 -4.30
N ARG A 30 0.17 8.15 -5.62
CA ARG A 30 -0.31 9.34 -6.34
C ARG A 30 -1.77 9.67 -6.03
N TYR A 31 -2.54 8.72 -5.48
CA TYR A 31 -3.89 8.92 -4.94
C TYR A 31 -3.97 8.73 -3.42
N GLU A 32 -2.86 8.52 -2.72
CA GLU A 32 -2.78 8.80 -1.27
C GLU A 32 -2.84 10.33 -1.15
N ARG A 33 -4.04 10.90 -1.28
CA ARG A 33 -4.32 12.33 -1.04
C ARG A 33 -4.26 12.68 0.45
N SER A 34 -3.51 11.92 1.22
CA SER A 34 -3.08 12.25 2.57
C SER A 34 -1.67 12.81 2.42
N PRO A 35 -1.47 14.12 2.47
CA PRO A 35 -0.14 14.70 2.50
C PRO A 35 0.65 14.04 3.63
N ARG A 36 1.89 13.60 3.35
CA ARG A 36 2.76 12.97 4.38
C ARG A 36 3.21 13.96 5.45
N THR A 37 3.12 15.24 5.13
CA THR A 37 3.40 16.36 6.01
C THR A 37 2.08 17.04 6.35
N LEU A 38 1.89 17.35 7.63
CA LEU A 38 0.80 18.22 8.04
C LEU A 38 1.04 19.59 7.37
N THR A 39 0.08 20.05 6.59
CA THR A 39 0.02 21.44 6.12
C THR A 39 -0.99 22.18 6.99
N PRO A 40 -0.88 23.51 7.14
CA PRO A 40 -1.89 24.27 7.87
C PRO A 40 -3.33 23.98 7.40
N TRP A 41 -3.49 23.69 6.11
CA TRP A 41 -4.79 23.37 5.51
C TRP A 41 -5.35 22.00 5.89
N ASN A 42 -4.51 20.98 6.15
CA ASN A 42 -4.97 19.66 6.57
C ASN A 42 -4.86 19.43 8.09
N ALA A 43 -4.23 20.36 8.83
CA ALA A 43 -4.14 20.34 10.29
C ALA A 43 -5.53 20.39 10.93
N LEU A 44 -6.41 21.24 10.38
CA LEU A 44 -7.77 21.43 10.87
C LEU A 44 -8.60 20.14 10.77
N ASP A 45 -8.43 19.37 9.69
CA ASP A 45 -9.08 18.07 9.51
C ASP A 45 -8.61 17.04 10.54
N ASN A 46 -7.43 17.24 11.13
CA ASN A 46 -6.86 16.42 12.20
C ASN A 46 -7.12 17.00 13.61
N GLY A 47 -7.89 18.09 13.73
CA GLY A 47 -8.18 18.76 15.00
C GLY A 47 -7.00 19.53 15.60
N ILE A 48 -5.99 19.85 14.78
CA ILE A 48 -4.84 20.68 15.14
C ILE A 48 -5.14 22.11 14.70
N ASP A 49 -4.98 23.08 15.59
CA ASP A 49 -5.13 24.50 15.23
C ASP A 49 -3.97 24.92 14.33
N PRO A 50 -4.22 25.31 13.07
CA PRO A 50 -3.15 25.73 12.16
C PRO A 50 -2.46 27.04 12.56
N SER A 51 -2.95 27.71 13.61
CA SER A 51 -2.36 28.93 14.18
C SER A 51 -1.34 28.65 15.27
N ASP A 52 -1.21 27.40 15.73
CA ASP A 52 -0.18 27.02 16.71
C ASP A 52 1.20 27.07 16.02
N GLU A 53 2.06 27.95 16.54
CA GLU A 53 3.35 28.35 15.97
C GLU A 53 4.42 27.23 15.98
N ASP A 54 4.08 26.02 16.45
CA ASP A 54 4.96 24.85 16.58
C ASP A 54 5.14 24.04 15.26
N LEU A 55 4.58 24.51 14.14
CA LEU A 55 4.59 23.81 12.84
C LEU A 55 5.51 24.45 11.78
N THR A 56 6.46 25.30 12.17
CA THR A 56 7.51 25.84 11.26
C THR A 56 8.90 25.32 11.58
#